data_AF-A0A6J6NSL1-F1
#
_entry.id   AF-A0A6J6NSL1-F1
#
_cell.length_a   1.000
_cell.length_b   1.000
_cell.length_c   1.000
_cell.angle_alpha   90.00
_cell.angle_beta   90.00
_cell.angle_gamma   90.00
#
_symmetry.space_group_name_H-M   'P 1'
#
loop_
_entity.id
_entity.type
_entity.pdbx_description
1 polymer ?
#
loop_
_entity_poly.entity_id
_entity_poly.type
_entity_poly.pdbx_seq_one_letter_code
_entity_poly.pdbx_strand_id
1 'polypeptide(L)'
;MHDIGKPKTKELIPGGGVSFHHHEVVGSRMTKERLRTLRFDNQVVKDVAKLVFLHLRFHGYGNGEWTDSAVRRYVRDAEDLLTHLHLLTRADCTTRNKKKADSLARTYDQLEERIVQLMMQEELNKIRPDIDGDEIMKILGVKPSPVVGEAYNYLLELRLEHGPLGVEKATEELLTWWRARS
;
A
#
# COMPACT_ATOMS: atom_id res chain seq x y z
N MET A 1 13.02 -20.82 -1.80
CA MET A 1 11.78 -21.62 -1.64
C MET A 1 10.58 -21.09 -2.41
N HIS A 2 10.64 -19.88 -3.00
CA HIS A 2 9.49 -19.27 -3.69
C HIS A 2 8.84 -20.21 -4.73
N ASP A 3 9.64 -20.98 -5.46
CA ASP A 3 9.20 -21.90 -6.51
C ASP A 3 8.92 -23.35 -6.05
N ILE A 4 8.89 -23.64 -4.75
CA ILE A 4 8.86 -25.03 -4.24
C ILE A 4 7.62 -25.83 -4.70
N GLY A 5 6.54 -25.15 -5.10
CA GLY A 5 5.32 -25.77 -5.62
C GLY A 5 5.45 -26.33 -7.04
N LYS A 6 6.39 -25.83 -7.87
CA LYS A 6 6.47 -26.15 -9.31
C LYS A 6 6.45 -27.66 -9.61
N PRO A 7 7.24 -28.52 -8.92
CA PRO A 7 7.22 -29.95 -9.21
C PRO A 7 5.84 -30.61 -9.00
N LYS A 8 5.06 -30.13 -8.02
CA LYS A 8 3.74 -30.69 -7.71
C LYS A 8 2.61 -30.16 -8.60
N THR A 9 2.84 -29.04 -9.28
CA THR A 9 1.86 -28.40 -10.17
C THR A 9 2.27 -28.48 -11.64
N LYS A 10 3.23 -29.33 -11.97
CA LYS A 10 3.71 -29.51 -13.33
C LYS A 10 2.64 -30.22 -14.16
N GLU A 11 2.17 -29.57 -15.22
CA GLU A 11 1.24 -30.16 -16.19
C GLU A 11 1.82 -30.09 -17.60
N LEU A 12 1.60 -31.14 -18.39
CA LEU A 12 1.99 -31.19 -19.80
C LEU A 12 0.88 -30.60 -20.66
N ILE A 13 1.23 -29.68 -21.56
CA ILE A 13 0.28 -28.99 -22.44
C ILE A 13 0.38 -29.62 -23.84
N PRO A 14 -0.74 -29.76 -24.58
CA PRO A 14 -0.70 -30.15 -26.00
C PRO A 14 0.31 -29.32 -26.79
N GLY A 15 1.11 -29.97 -27.64
CA GLY A 15 2.21 -29.32 -28.38
C GLY A 15 3.56 -29.30 -27.67
N GLY A 16 3.72 -30.00 -26.54
CA GLY A 16 5.01 -30.23 -25.88
C GLY A 16 5.42 -29.18 -24.84
N GLY A 17 4.50 -28.29 -24.45
CA GLY A 17 4.71 -27.30 -23.41
C GLY A 17 4.56 -27.86 -21.99
N VAL A 18 4.99 -27.07 -21.00
CA VAL A 18 4.79 -27.35 -19.57
C VAL A 18 4.23 -26.12 -18.88
N SER A 19 3.21 -26.28 -18.03
CA SER A 19 2.68 -25.24 -17.15
C SER A 19 2.91 -25.57 -15.67
N PHE A 20 2.80 -24.53 -14.84
CA PHE A 20 2.93 -24.60 -13.38
C PHE A 20 1.86 -23.73 -12.70
N HIS A 21 0.61 -23.83 -13.15
CA HIS A 21 -0.45 -22.99 -12.64
C HIS A 21 -0.61 -23.16 -11.12
N HIS A 22 -0.81 -22.04 -10.42
CA HIS A 22 -1.05 -21.99 -8.98
C HIS A 22 0.06 -22.59 -8.09
N HIS A 23 1.30 -22.64 -8.59
CA HIS A 23 2.43 -23.16 -7.81
C HIS A 23 2.76 -22.31 -6.59
N GLU A 24 2.39 -21.03 -6.57
CA GLU A 24 2.47 -20.14 -5.41
C GLU A 24 1.59 -20.62 -4.25
N VAL A 25 0.39 -21.14 -4.55
CA VAL A 25 -0.56 -21.65 -3.55
C VAL A 25 -0.04 -22.95 -2.95
N VAL A 26 0.34 -23.90 -3.81
CA VAL A 26 0.88 -25.19 -3.39
C VAL A 26 2.21 -24.99 -2.66
N GLY A 27 3.06 -24.11 -3.17
CA GLY A 27 4.35 -23.75 -2.59
C GLY A 27 4.23 -23.15 -1.20
N SER A 28 3.25 -22.26 -0.98
CA SER A 28 2.98 -21.68 0.34
C SER A 28 2.59 -22.75 1.37
N ARG A 29 1.70 -23.68 1.00
CA ARG A 29 1.30 -24.80 1.87
C ARG A 29 2.49 -25.71 2.20
N MET A 30 3.28 -26.09 1.21
CA MET A 30 4.48 -26.91 1.40
C MET A 30 5.52 -26.22 2.28
N THR A 31 5.67 -24.90 2.13
CA THR A 31 6.57 -24.08 2.95
C THR A 31 6.17 -24.13 4.41
N LYS A 32 4.88 -23.94 4.68
CA LYS A 32 4.31 -24.00 6.03
C LYS A 32 4.57 -25.35 6.71
N GLU A 33 4.32 -26.45 5.99
CA GLU A 33 4.54 -27.81 6.48
C GLU A 33 6.03 -28.03 6.82
N ARG A 34 6.94 -27.67 5.91
CA ARG A 34 8.38 -27.88 6.12
C ARG A 34 8.93 -27.08 7.30
N LEU A 35 8.59 -25.80 7.40
CA LEU A 35 9.09 -24.95 8.48
C LEU A 35 8.55 -25.38 9.86
N ARG A 36 7.32 -25.90 9.92
CA ARG A 36 6.78 -26.51 11.15
C ARG A 36 7.52 -27.78 11.55
N THR A 37 7.81 -28.66 10.60
CA THR A 37 8.62 -29.86 10.86
C THR A 37 10.02 -29.50 11.38
N LEU A 38 10.60 -28.42 10.86
CA LEU A 38 11.87 -27.86 11.31
C LEU A 38 11.77 -27.05 12.62
N ARG A 39 10.57 -26.95 13.22
CA ARG A 39 10.30 -26.26 14.50
C ARG A 39 10.65 -24.76 14.51
N PHE A 40 10.49 -24.08 13.37
CA PHE A 40 10.56 -22.62 13.34
C PHE A 40 9.39 -21.99 14.12
N ASP A 41 9.60 -20.75 14.59
CA ASP A 41 8.55 -19.96 15.21
C ASP A 41 7.34 -19.76 14.29
N ASN A 42 6.14 -19.68 14.88
CA ASN A 42 4.89 -19.59 14.15
C ASN A 42 4.80 -18.34 13.27
N GLN A 43 5.35 -17.21 13.73
CA GLN A 43 5.36 -15.96 12.97
C GLN A 43 6.26 -16.11 11.74
N VAL A 44 7.48 -16.64 11.91
CA VAL A 44 8.41 -16.94 10.80
C VAL A 44 7.75 -17.87 9.77
N VAL A 45 7.09 -18.92 10.23
CA VAL A 45 6.36 -19.86 9.36
C VAL A 45 5.29 -19.13 8.54
N LYS A 46 4.51 -18.25 9.18
CA LYS A 46 3.44 -17.48 8.54
C LYS A 46 4.03 -16.53 7.49
N ASP A 47 5.08 -15.80 7.84
CA ASP A 47 5.66 -14.76 7.00
C ASP A 47 6.36 -15.34 5.77
N VAL A 48 7.17 -16.39 5.95
CA VAL A 48 7.83 -17.04 4.80
C VAL A 48 6.80 -17.70 3.89
N ALA A 49 5.76 -18.34 4.43
CA ALA A 49 4.70 -18.91 3.62
C ALA A 49 3.89 -17.83 2.85
N LYS A 50 3.68 -16.66 3.46
CA LYS A 50 3.04 -15.50 2.82
C LYS A 50 3.91 -14.92 1.70
N LEU A 51 5.22 -14.77 1.92
CA LEU A 51 6.16 -14.35 0.87
C LEU A 51 6.20 -15.33 -0.31
N VAL A 52 6.21 -16.64 -0.03
CA VAL A 52 6.09 -17.67 -1.08
C VAL A 52 4.76 -17.58 -1.81
N PHE A 53 3.65 -17.27 -1.13
CA PHE A 53 2.36 -17.07 -1.82
C PHE A 53 2.36 -15.84 -2.73
N LEU A 54 3.00 -14.75 -2.31
CA LEU A 54 2.98 -13.46 -3.01
C LEU A 54 4.09 -13.32 -4.08
N HIS A 55 5.04 -14.26 -4.18
CA HIS A 55 6.23 -14.04 -5.00
C HIS A 55 5.94 -13.75 -6.48
N LEU A 56 4.90 -14.34 -7.06
CA LEU A 56 4.51 -14.09 -8.46
C LEU A 56 3.77 -12.77 -8.66
N ARG A 57 3.35 -12.10 -7.58
CA ARG A 57 2.37 -11.02 -7.63
C ARG A 57 2.81 -9.88 -8.53
N PHE A 58 4.09 -9.53 -8.50
CA PHE A 58 4.66 -8.47 -9.35
C PHE A 58 4.60 -8.79 -10.85
N HIS A 59 4.63 -10.06 -11.27
CA HIS A 59 4.59 -10.37 -12.70
C HIS A 59 3.29 -9.94 -13.37
N GLY A 60 2.20 -9.78 -12.61
CA GLY A 60 0.95 -9.16 -13.08
C GLY A 60 1.05 -7.65 -13.34
N TYR A 61 2.15 -7.01 -12.93
CA TYR A 61 2.41 -5.59 -13.09
C TYR A 61 3.40 -5.32 -14.25
N GLY A 62 4.03 -6.34 -14.85
CA GLY A 62 5.21 -6.19 -15.71
C GLY A 62 5.14 -5.24 -16.93
N ASN A 63 3.97 -4.74 -17.31
CA ASN A 63 3.79 -3.81 -18.42
C ASN A 63 3.82 -2.33 -18.02
N GLY A 64 4.02 -1.98 -16.74
CA GLY A 64 4.03 -0.57 -16.30
C GLY A 64 2.65 0.06 -16.09
N GLU A 65 1.60 -0.57 -16.63
CA GLU A 65 0.23 -0.07 -16.60
C GLU A 65 -0.53 -0.65 -15.41
N TRP A 66 -0.53 0.06 -14.28
CA TRP A 66 -1.31 -0.30 -13.10
C TRP A 66 -2.06 0.90 -12.53
N THR A 67 -3.21 0.63 -11.93
CA THR A 67 -4.02 1.66 -11.24
C THR A 67 -3.58 1.81 -9.79
N ASP A 68 -3.86 2.97 -9.17
CA ASP A 68 -3.60 3.19 -7.74
C ASP A 68 -4.31 2.16 -6.85
N SER A 69 -5.48 1.69 -7.27
CA SER A 69 -6.21 0.62 -6.57
C SER A 69 -5.49 -0.73 -6.65
N ALA A 70 -4.77 -1.02 -7.74
CA ALA A 70 -3.91 -2.19 -7.82
C ALA A 70 -2.68 -2.04 -6.92
N VAL A 71 -2.03 -0.87 -6.93
CA VAL A 71 -0.88 -0.57 -6.06
C VAL A 71 -1.25 -0.68 -4.58
N ARG A 72 -2.36 -0.08 -4.15
CA ARG A 72 -2.89 -0.23 -2.78
C ARG A 72 -3.14 -1.69 -2.41
N ARG A 73 -3.68 -2.49 -3.35
CA ARG A 73 -3.91 -3.91 -3.15
C ARG A 73 -2.60 -4.66 -2.95
N TYR A 74 -1.57 -4.36 -3.74
CA TYR A 74 -0.24 -4.94 -3.60
C TYR A 74 0.35 -4.68 -2.21
N VAL A 75 0.31 -3.42 -1.75
CA VAL A 75 0.77 -3.01 -0.42
C VAL A 75 -0.02 -3.72 0.67
N ARG A 76 -1.36 -3.67 0.61
CA ARG A 76 -2.25 -4.29 1.58
C ARG A 76 -2.07 -5.81 1.65
N ASP A 77 -1.92 -6.48 0.52
CA ASP A 77 -1.74 -7.94 0.50
C ASP A 77 -0.40 -8.33 1.16
N ALA A 78 0.65 -7.50 1.03
CA ALA A 78 1.95 -7.74 1.65
C ALA A 78 2.00 -7.36 3.14
N GLU A 79 1.26 -6.33 3.57
CA GLU A 79 1.29 -5.79 4.94
C GLU A 79 2.74 -5.44 5.35
N ASP A 80 3.15 -5.78 6.57
CA ASP A 80 4.49 -5.53 7.12
C ASP A 80 5.62 -6.26 6.37
N LEU A 81 5.28 -7.19 5.46
CA LEU A 81 6.25 -7.92 4.64
C LEU A 81 6.59 -7.23 3.33
N LEU A 82 6.09 -6.02 3.09
CA LEU A 82 6.29 -5.29 1.83
C LEU A 82 7.77 -5.22 1.43
N THR A 83 8.65 -4.76 2.33
CA THR A 83 10.09 -4.66 2.07
C THR A 83 10.73 -6.02 1.77
N HIS A 84 10.29 -7.08 2.45
CA HIS A 84 10.78 -8.44 2.19
C HIS A 84 10.29 -8.97 0.84
N LEU A 85 9.07 -8.63 0.44
CA LEU A 85 8.54 -8.96 -0.87
C LEU A 85 9.32 -8.24 -1.97
N HIS A 86 9.73 -6.99 -1.74
CA HIS A 86 10.58 -6.23 -2.67
C HIS A 86 11.92 -6.90 -2.90
N LEU A 87 12.60 -7.26 -1.80
CA LEU A 87 13.86 -7.98 -1.87
C LEU A 87 13.70 -9.32 -2.59
N LEU A 88 12.65 -10.08 -2.27
CA LEU A 88 12.38 -11.37 -2.90
C LEU A 88 12.15 -11.23 -4.39
N THR A 89 11.30 -10.29 -4.83
CA THR A 89 10.99 -10.10 -6.25
C THR A 89 12.22 -9.64 -7.03
N ARG A 90 13.01 -8.70 -6.50
CA ARG A 90 14.26 -8.27 -7.14
C ARG A 90 15.27 -9.42 -7.26
N ALA A 91 15.37 -10.25 -6.22
CA ALA A 91 16.25 -11.42 -6.23
C ALA A 91 15.77 -12.54 -7.16
N ASP A 92 14.46 -12.64 -7.41
CA ASP A 92 13.86 -13.65 -8.30
C ASP A 92 13.99 -13.27 -9.79
N CYS A 93 14.03 -11.97 -10.08
CA CYS A 93 14.26 -11.44 -11.42
C CYS A 93 15.70 -11.68 -11.90
N THR A 94 16.08 -12.94 -12.08
CA THR A 94 17.38 -13.36 -12.62
C THR A 94 17.23 -13.69 -14.09
N THR A 95 17.84 -12.88 -14.95
CA THR A 95 17.92 -13.18 -16.38
C THR A 95 19.28 -12.80 -16.92
N ARG A 96 19.84 -13.63 -17.81
CA ARG A 96 21.08 -13.31 -18.54
C ARG A 96 20.85 -12.24 -19.60
N ASN A 97 19.60 -11.96 -19.96
CA ASN A 97 19.26 -10.91 -20.92
C ASN A 97 19.24 -9.55 -20.23
N LYS A 98 20.31 -8.78 -20.38
CA LYS A 98 20.47 -7.45 -19.79
C LYS A 98 19.28 -6.52 -20.06
N LYS A 99 18.77 -6.48 -21.31
CA LYS A 99 17.62 -5.62 -21.65
C LYS A 99 16.37 -5.98 -20.87
N LYS A 100 16.10 -7.28 -20.66
CA LYS A 100 14.95 -7.75 -19.87
C LYS A 100 15.14 -7.43 -18.38
N ALA A 101 16.35 -7.62 -17.85
CA ALA A 101 16.67 -7.26 -16.48
C ALA A 101 16.46 -5.75 -16.24
N ASP A 102 17.00 -4.90 -17.10
CA ASP A 102 16.88 -3.44 -17.01
C ASP A 102 15.42 -2.98 -17.14
N SER A 103 14.62 -3.66 -17.97
CA SER A 103 13.17 -3.39 -18.06
C SER A 103 12.45 -3.73 -16.77
N LEU A 104 12.65 -4.93 -16.23
CA LEU A 104 12.00 -5.37 -14.99
C LEU A 104 12.41 -4.49 -13.81
N ALA A 105 13.69 -4.13 -13.70
CA ALA A 105 14.18 -3.23 -12.67
C ALA A 105 13.46 -1.88 -12.72
N ARG A 106 13.39 -1.24 -13.90
CA ARG A 106 12.69 0.04 -14.07
C ARG A 106 11.21 -0.05 -13.72
N THR A 107 10.53 -1.10 -14.15
CA THR A 107 9.13 -1.33 -13.79
C THR A 107 8.97 -1.51 -12.28
N TYR A 108 9.89 -2.19 -11.62
CA TYR A 108 9.87 -2.33 -10.16
C TYR A 108 10.12 -1.00 -9.43
N ASP A 109 11.11 -0.23 -9.90
CA ASP A 109 11.43 1.09 -9.34
C ASP A 109 10.23 2.05 -9.44
N GLN A 110 9.52 2.04 -10.58
CA GLN A 110 8.29 2.83 -10.77
C GLN A 110 7.17 2.42 -9.81
N LEU A 111 7.04 1.11 -9.53
CA LEU A 111 6.06 0.63 -8.55
C LEU A 111 6.41 1.11 -7.13
N GLU A 112 7.68 1.00 -6.73
CA GLU A 112 8.16 1.50 -5.43
C GLU A 112 7.91 3.01 -5.29
N GLU A 113 8.27 3.80 -6.30
CA GLU A 113 8.02 5.25 -6.31
C GLU A 113 6.53 5.55 -6.18
N ARG A 114 5.67 4.83 -6.91
CA ARG A 114 4.23 5.05 -6.84
C ARG A 114 3.65 4.69 -5.47
N ILE A 115 4.16 3.63 -4.84
CA ILE A 115 3.78 3.26 -3.46
C ILE A 115 4.10 4.42 -2.51
N VAL A 116 5.32 4.95 -2.57
CA VAL A 116 5.76 6.08 -1.72
C VAL A 116 4.86 7.30 -1.93
N GLN A 117 4.60 7.69 -3.18
CA GLN A 117 3.73 8.81 -3.50
C GLN A 117 2.31 8.64 -2.94
N LEU A 118 1.73 7.45 -3.10
CA LEU A 118 0.38 7.16 -2.58
C LEU A 118 0.34 7.19 -1.05
N MET A 119 1.34 6.60 -0.39
CA MET A 119 1.42 6.63 1.07
C MET A 119 1.55 8.07 1.59
N MET A 120 2.41 8.88 0.98
CA MET A 120 2.55 10.30 1.34
C MET A 120 1.24 11.08 1.12
N GLN A 121 0.58 10.87 -0.02
CA GLN A 121 -0.71 11.51 -0.31
C GLN A 121 -1.78 11.10 0.70
N GLU A 122 -1.83 9.81 1.06
CA GLU A 122 -2.79 9.28 2.02
C GLU A 122 -2.53 9.81 3.44
N GLU A 123 -1.27 9.99 3.85
CA GLU A 123 -0.91 10.65 5.11
C GLU A 123 -1.35 12.12 5.12
N LEU A 124 -1.10 12.87 4.05
CA LEU A 124 -1.60 14.24 3.91
C LEU A 124 -3.12 14.30 3.97
N ASN A 125 -3.80 13.37 3.28
CA ASN A 125 -5.26 13.27 3.27
C ASN A 125 -5.86 12.84 4.63
N LYS A 126 -5.07 12.37 5.59
CA LYS A 126 -5.50 12.09 6.97
C LYS A 126 -5.43 13.31 7.88
N ILE A 127 -4.75 14.38 7.46
CA ILE A 127 -4.68 15.62 8.25
C ILE A 127 -6.08 16.19 8.38
N ARG A 128 -6.46 16.52 9.61
CA ARG A 128 -7.73 17.15 9.97
C ARG A 128 -7.41 18.43 10.74
N PRO A 129 -8.29 19.45 10.68
CA PRO A 129 -8.18 20.60 11.56
C PRO A 129 -8.27 20.19 13.04
N ASP A 130 -7.85 21.09 13.93
CA ASP A 130 -7.96 20.91 15.39
C ASP A 130 -9.41 20.96 15.90
N ILE A 131 -10.35 21.42 15.07
CA ILE A 131 -11.77 21.58 15.38
C ILE A 131 -12.59 20.90 14.27
N ASP A 132 -13.58 20.09 14.65
CA ASP A 132 -14.43 19.38 13.70
C ASP A 132 -15.68 20.18 13.27
N GLY A 133 -16.46 19.62 12.34
CA GLY A 133 -17.65 20.27 11.80
C GLY A 133 -18.73 20.54 12.85
N ASP A 134 -18.88 19.66 13.85
CA ASP A 134 -19.87 19.82 14.91
C ASP A 134 -19.48 20.94 15.87
N GLU A 135 -18.19 21.05 16.18
CA GLU A 135 -17.64 22.14 16.96
C GLU A 135 -17.74 23.49 16.22
N ILE A 136 -17.44 23.53 14.92
CA ILE A 136 -17.62 24.73 14.07
C ILE A 136 -19.08 25.22 14.16
N MET A 137 -20.05 24.31 14.01
CA MET A 137 -21.47 24.66 14.10
C MET A 137 -21.84 25.25 15.46
N LYS A 138 -21.31 24.68 16.56
CA LYS A 138 -21.54 25.17 17.93
C LYS A 138 -20.92 26.55 18.15
N ILE A 139 -19.67 26.75 17.73
CA ILE A 139 -18.91 27.99 17.92
C ILE A 139 -19.56 29.14 17.13
N LEU A 140 -19.94 28.88 15.88
CA LEU A 140 -20.53 29.91 15.01
C LEU A 140 -22.04 30.07 15.19
N GLY A 141 -22.70 29.15 15.89
CA GLY A 141 -24.16 29.16 16.06
C GLY A 141 -24.93 28.91 14.76
N VAL A 142 -24.33 28.18 13.81
CA VAL A 142 -24.91 27.90 12.49
C VAL A 142 -25.44 26.49 12.38
N LYS A 143 -26.44 26.29 11.51
CA LYS A 143 -26.93 24.96 11.13
C LYS A 143 -26.03 24.31 10.08
N PRO A 144 -26.15 22.99 9.86
CA PRO A 144 -25.45 22.30 8.76
C PRO A 144 -25.68 23.03 7.44
N SER A 145 -24.60 23.54 6.84
CA SER A 145 -24.64 24.41 5.66
C SER A 145 -23.28 24.42 4.94
N PRO A 146 -23.21 24.87 3.67
CA PRO A 146 -21.94 24.97 2.92
C PRO A 146 -20.85 25.77 3.66
N VAL A 147 -21.25 26.78 4.43
CA VAL A 147 -20.37 27.60 5.26
C VAL A 147 -19.55 26.77 6.25
N VAL A 148 -20.11 25.70 6.80
CA VAL A 148 -19.38 24.80 7.72
C VAL A 148 -18.22 24.11 6.99
N GLY A 149 -18.42 23.70 5.74
CA GLY A 149 -17.37 23.13 4.90
C GLY A 149 -16.30 24.15 4.52
N GLU A 150 -16.69 25.40 4.25
CA GLU A 150 -15.74 26.49 4.00
C GLU A 150 -14.89 26.82 5.23
N ALA A 151 -15.51 26.88 6.41
CA ALA A 151 -14.81 27.07 7.68
C ALA A 151 -13.86 25.90 7.98
N TYR A 152 -14.30 24.67 7.72
CA TYR A 152 -13.49 23.47 7.87
C TYR A 152 -12.25 23.50 6.96
N ASN A 153 -12.44 23.88 5.69
CA ASN A 153 -11.34 23.99 4.74
C ASN A 153 -10.35 25.09 5.14
N TYR A 154 -10.84 26.25 5.60
CA TYR A 154 -9.99 27.32 6.12
C TYR A 154 -9.12 26.85 7.30
N LEU A 155 -9.73 26.14 8.27
CA LEU A 155 -8.99 25.59 9.40
C LEU A 155 -8.02 24.47 8.98
N LEU A 156 -8.36 23.71 7.93
CA LEU A 156 -7.46 22.71 7.36
C LEU A 156 -6.24 23.36 6.71
N GLU A 157 -6.42 24.45 5.97
CA GLU A 157 -5.32 25.22 5.36
C GLU A 157 -4.38 25.78 6.45
N LEU A 158 -4.93 26.37 7.50
CA LEU A 158 -4.16 26.84 8.66
C LEU A 158 -3.36 25.70 9.33
N ARG A 159 -3.98 24.54 9.51
CA ARG A 159 -3.35 23.33 10.06
C ARG A 159 -2.20 22.85 9.17
N LEU A 160 -2.35 22.92 7.85
CA LEU A 160 -1.32 22.52 6.89
C LEU A 160 -0.15 23.51 6.86
N GLU A 161 -0.40 24.81 7.02
CA GLU A 161 0.63 25.84 6.98
C GLU A 161 1.44 25.92 8.29
N HIS A 162 0.77 25.88 9.43
CA HIS A 162 1.39 26.15 10.74
C HIS A 162 1.56 24.91 11.61
N GLY A 163 1.07 23.75 11.15
CA GLY A 163 0.98 22.55 11.97
C GLY A 163 -0.12 22.64 13.02
N PRO A 164 -0.05 21.85 14.10
CA PRO A 164 -1.05 21.87 15.16
C PRO A 164 -1.16 23.22 15.86
N LEU A 165 -2.34 23.82 15.81
CA LEU A 165 -2.64 25.09 16.47
C LEU A 165 -3.25 24.88 17.86
N GLY A 166 -3.92 23.74 18.07
CA GLY A 166 -4.73 23.48 19.24
C GLY A 166 -6.09 24.16 19.18
N VAL A 167 -7.04 23.65 19.96
CA VAL A 167 -8.47 24.04 19.90
C VAL A 167 -8.69 25.52 20.20
N GLU A 168 -7.98 26.09 21.18
CA GLU A 168 -8.14 27.50 21.56
C GLU A 168 -7.78 28.44 20.39
N LYS A 169 -6.56 28.29 19.86
CA LYS A 169 -6.08 29.13 18.75
C LYS A 169 -6.91 28.91 17.47
N ALA A 170 -7.27 27.66 17.16
CA ALA A 170 -8.13 27.37 16.02
C ALA A 170 -9.53 28.02 16.15
N THR A 171 -10.05 28.14 17.38
CA THR A 171 -11.32 28.83 17.65
C THR A 171 -11.19 30.33 17.42
N GLU A 172 -10.10 30.94 17.87
CA GLU A 172 -9.81 32.37 17.64
C GLU A 172 -9.71 32.70 16.14
N GLU A 173 -8.98 31.87 15.37
CA GLU A 173 -8.86 32.02 13.92
C GLU A 173 -10.21 31.83 13.23
N LEU A 174 -11.00 30.82 13.64
CA LEU A 174 -12.35 30.59 13.13
C LEU A 174 -13.27 31.80 13.32
N LEU A 175 -13.26 32.40 14.52
CA LEU A 175 -14.07 33.59 14.83
C LEU A 175 -13.58 34.82 14.05
N THR A 176 -12.27 34.96 13.87
CA THR A 176 -11.68 36.05 13.09
C THR A 176 -12.09 35.97 11.63
N TRP A 177 -11.95 34.79 11.03
CA TRP A 177 -12.42 34.49 9.69
C TRP A 177 -13.92 34.73 9.52
N TRP A 178 -14.74 34.33 10.49
CA TRP A 178 -16.20 34.53 10.43
C TRP A 178 -16.60 36.00 10.44
N ARG A 179 -15.97 36.82 11.31
CA ARG A 179 -16.21 38.26 11.39
C ARG A 179 -15.80 38.99 10.11
N ALA A 180 -14.72 38.56 9.46
CA ALA A 180 -14.25 39.17 8.21
C ALA A 180 -15.21 38.98 7.02
N ARG A 181 -16.16 38.04 7.14
CA ARG A 181 -17.18 37.73 6.12
C ARG A 181 -18.56 38.33 6.43
N SER A 182 -18.73 38.90 7.61
CA SER A 182 -20.00 39.48 8.10
C SER A 182 -20.11 40.97 7.80
#